data_AF-D3ZHN8-F1
#
_entry.id   AF-D3ZHN8-F1
#
_cell.length_a   1.000
_cell.length_b   1.000
_cell.length_c   1.000
_cell.angle_alpha   90.00
_cell.angle_beta   90.00
_cell.angle_gamma   90.00
#
_symmetry.space_group_name_H-M   'P 1'
#
loop_
_entity.id
_entity.type
_entity.pdbx_description
1 polymer ?
#
loop_
_entity_poly.entity_id
_entity_poly.type
_entity_poly.pdbx_seq_one_letter_code
_entity_poly.pdbx_strand_id
1 'polypeptide(L)'
;MGKLLFLLLLLGSFALVFIQVQATVCMVCNSFKSGHCLAGKSNCTTRYKPGCRTRNFFLFSNTGKWVHNHTELDCHKACLAENMYLGALKISTFCCKGEDFCNKYHGQVVKKKIY
;
A
#
# COMPACT_ATOMS: atom_id res chain seq x y z
N MET A 1 39.72 -25.42 -15.35
CA MET A 1 38.86 -24.30 -15.80
C MET A 1 37.36 -24.62 -15.73
N GLY A 2 36.91 -25.82 -16.10
CA GLY A 2 35.47 -26.17 -16.10
C GLY A 2 34.76 -26.17 -14.73
N LYS A 3 35.43 -26.60 -13.64
CA LYS A 3 34.83 -26.63 -12.30
C LYS A 3 34.51 -25.24 -11.73
N LEU A 4 35.37 -24.26 -12.01
CA LEU A 4 35.17 -22.86 -11.59
C LEU A 4 34.02 -22.21 -12.37
N LEU A 5 33.96 -22.47 -13.68
CA LEU A 5 32.87 -22.01 -14.55
C LEU A 5 31.51 -22.58 -14.10
N PHE A 6 31.47 -23.86 -13.73
CA PHE A 6 30.27 -24.52 -13.23
C PHE A 6 29.81 -23.95 -11.88
N LEU A 7 30.75 -23.64 -10.98
CA LEU A 7 30.44 -22.98 -9.70
C LEU A 7 29.87 -21.58 -9.90
N LEU A 8 30.44 -20.80 -10.82
CA LEU A 8 29.97 -19.45 -11.16
C LEU A 8 28.57 -19.47 -11.79
N LEU A 9 28.27 -20.48 -12.63
CA LEU A 9 26.94 -20.70 -13.21
C LEU A 9 25.90 -21.04 -12.15
N LEU A 10 26.25 -21.88 -11.16
CA LEU A 10 25.38 -22.18 -10.04
C LEU A 10 25.15 -20.94 -9.16
N LEU A 11 26.20 -20.20 -8.80
CA LEU A 11 26.08 -18.97 -8.02
C LEU A 11 25.26 -17.89 -8.74
N GLY A 12 25.43 -17.76 -10.06
CA GLY A 12 24.66 -16.83 -10.89
C GLY A 12 23.17 -17.20 -10.99
N SER A 13 22.83 -18.48 -11.08
CA SER A 13 21.43 -18.92 -11.11
C SER A 13 20.74 -18.77 -9.75
N PHE A 14 21.43 -19.01 -8.64
CA PHE A 14 20.90 -18.74 -7.30
C PHE A 14 20.55 -17.26 -7.12
N ALA A 15 21.43 -16.33 -7.55
CA ALA A 15 21.17 -14.89 -7.43
C ALA A 15 19.92 -14.42 -8.19
N LEU A 16 19.61 -15.01 -9.35
CA LEU A 16 18.44 -14.64 -10.16
C LEU A 16 17.11 -15.13 -9.54
N VAL A 17 17.11 -16.25 -8.81
CA VAL A 17 15.91 -16.75 -8.13
C VAL A 17 15.48 -15.84 -6.98
N PHE A 18 16.43 -15.17 -6.31
CA PHE A 18 16.11 -14.30 -5.16
C PHE A 18 15.60 -12.90 -5.54
N ILE A 19 15.76 -12.46 -6.80
CA ILE A 19 15.25 -11.16 -7.27
C ILE A 19 13.95 -11.36 -8.06
N GLN A 20 12.98 -12.08 -7.48
CA GLN A 20 11.60 -11.96 -7.95
C GLN A 20 10.99 -10.71 -7.32
N VAL A 21 10.87 -9.63 -8.11
CA VAL A 21 10.01 -8.51 -7.74
C VAL A 21 8.57 -9.02 -7.80
N GLN A 22 8.09 -9.49 -6.66
CA GLN A 22 6.73 -9.98 -6.50
C GLN A 22 5.76 -8.83 -6.80
N ALA A 23 4.94 -9.00 -7.83
CA ALA A 23 3.86 -8.07 -8.12
C ALA A 23 2.83 -8.19 -6.99
N THR A 24 2.32 -7.05 -6.53
CA THR A 24 1.28 -6.99 -5.51
C THR A 24 -0.01 -6.52 -6.16
N VAL A 25 -1.11 -7.23 -5.93
CA VAL A 25 -2.46 -6.79 -6.29
C VAL A 25 -2.98 -5.89 -5.18
N CYS A 26 -3.53 -4.73 -5.50
CA CYS A 26 -4.14 -3.80 -4.56
C CYS A 26 -5.64 -3.68 -4.84
N MET A 27 -6.41 -3.36 -3.79
CA MET A 27 -7.80 -2.96 -3.98
C MET A 27 -7.86 -1.53 -4.50
N VAL A 28 -8.74 -1.27 -5.47
CA VAL A 28 -9.11 0.08 -5.90
C VAL A 28 -10.51 0.39 -5.38
N CYS A 29 -10.65 1.56 -4.75
CA CYS A 29 -11.94 2.06 -4.29
C CYS A 29 -11.89 3.58 -4.13
N ASN A 30 -12.83 4.29 -4.75
CA ASN A 30 -12.92 5.76 -4.67
C ASN A 30 -13.67 6.22 -3.40
N SER A 31 -14.48 5.36 -2.80
CA SER A 31 -15.16 5.67 -1.54
C SER A 31 -15.34 4.42 -0.70
N PHE A 32 -14.39 4.14 0.17
CA PHE A 32 -14.42 3.05 1.13
C PHE A 32 -14.92 3.56 2.49
N LYS A 33 -15.93 2.89 3.04
CA LYS A 33 -16.54 3.25 4.33
C LYS A 33 -17.02 2.00 5.06
N SER A 34 -16.73 1.91 6.36
CA SER A 34 -17.20 0.82 7.23
C SER A 34 -16.90 -0.60 6.69
N GLY A 35 -15.76 -0.81 6.04
CA GLY A 35 -15.37 -2.12 5.50
C GLY A 35 -15.86 -2.41 4.08
N HIS A 36 -16.65 -1.53 3.48
CA HIS A 36 -17.24 -1.71 2.16
C HIS A 36 -16.77 -0.64 1.17
N CYS A 37 -16.62 -1.02 -0.09
CA CYS A 37 -16.40 -0.08 -1.18
C CYS A 37 -17.74 0.36 -1.75
N LEU A 38 -18.07 1.65 -1.62
CA LEU A 38 -19.33 2.25 -2.07
C LEU A 38 -19.25 2.71 -3.53
N ALA A 39 -18.06 3.04 -4.04
CA ALA A 39 -17.87 3.52 -5.41
C ALA A 39 -16.48 3.16 -5.97
N GLY A 40 -16.42 2.86 -7.27
CA GLY A 40 -15.16 2.65 -7.99
C GLY A 40 -14.41 1.37 -7.60
N LYS A 41 -15.13 0.31 -7.23
CA LYS A 41 -14.51 -0.97 -6.85
C LYS A 41 -13.82 -1.60 -8.07
N SER A 42 -12.51 -1.80 -7.96
CA SER A 42 -11.71 -2.53 -8.95
C SER A 42 -10.45 -3.09 -8.26
N ASN A 43 -9.53 -3.65 -9.04
CA ASN A 43 -8.20 -4.07 -8.61
C ASN A 43 -7.14 -3.44 -9.52
N CYS A 44 -5.94 -3.27 -8.99
CA CYS A 44 -4.78 -2.87 -9.78
C CYS A 44 -3.56 -3.69 -9.34
N THR A 45 -2.56 -3.80 -10.21
CA THR A 45 -1.33 -4.54 -9.91
C THR A 45 -0.14 -3.61 -10.01
N THR A 46 0.75 -3.68 -9.03
CA THR A 46 1.95 -2.86 -8.97
C THR A 46 3.20 -3.71 -8.74
N ARG A 47 4.26 -3.35 -9.45
CA ARG A 47 5.61 -3.90 -9.25
C ARG A 47 6.52 -2.92 -8.51
N TYR A 48 6.02 -1.72 -8.22
CA TYR A 48 6.76 -0.64 -7.55
C TYR A 48 6.65 -0.78 -6.04
N LYS A 49 7.69 -0.37 -5.29
CA LYS A 49 7.72 -0.43 -3.83
C LYS A 49 7.82 0.99 -3.22
N PRO A 50 6.89 1.40 -2.33
CA PRO A 50 5.61 0.75 -2.00
C PRO A 50 4.53 1.07 -3.04
N GLY A 51 3.64 0.10 -3.28
CA GLY A 51 2.79 0.11 -4.46
C GLY A 51 1.30 0.26 -4.18
N CYS A 52 0.80 -0.28 -3.07
CA CYS A 52 -0.59 -0.11 -2.67
C CYS A 52 -0.72 1.06 -1.70
N ARG A 53 -1.75 1.89 -1.88
CA ARG A 53 -1.98 3.09 -1.09
C ARG A 53 -3.39 3.11 -0.50
N THR A 54 -3.48 3.67 0.70
CA THR A 54 -4.72 3.98 1.43
C THR A 54 -4.67 5.46 1.81
N ARG A 55 -5.65 6.26 1.40
CA ARG A 55 -5.78 7.67 1.80
C ARG A 55 -7.04 7.84 2.64
N ASN A 56 -6.88 8.26 3.89
CA ASN A 56 -7.98 8.58 4.77
C ASN A 56 -8.20 10.09 4.77
N PHE A 57 -9.40 10.51 4.39
CA PHE A 57 -9.80 11.91 4.36
C PHE A 57 -10.57 12.23 5.63
N PHE A 58 -10.15 13.28 6.33
CA PHE A 58 -10.80 13.76 7.54
C PHE A 58 -11.16 15.23 7.38
N LEU A 59 -12.35 15.60 7.84
CA LEU A 59 -12.81 16.98 7.90
C LEU A 59 -12.74 17.48 9.34
N PHE A 60 -12.29 18.70 9.52
CA PHE A 60 -12.29 19.37 10.82
C PHE A 60 -13.71 19.81 11.15
N SER A 61 -14.26 19.30 12.26
CA SER A 61 -15.62 19.62 12.70
C SER A 61 -15.67 20.93 13.47
N ASN A 62 -16.87 21.51 13.55
CA ASN A 62 -17.15 22.66 14.42
C ASN A 62 -16.97 22.34 15.92
N THR A 63 -16.90 21.06 16.29
CA THR A 63 -16.59 20.59 17.65
C THR A 63 -15.08 20.49 17.91
N GLY A 64 -14.23 20.97 16.99
CA GLY A 64 -12.78 21.00 17.12
C GLY A 64 -12.11 19.63 16.94
N LYS A 65 -12.77 18.68 16.27
CA LYS A 65 -12.28 17.30 16.11
C LYS A 65 -12.14 16.94 14.64
N TRP A 66 -11.16 16.10 14.32
CA TRP A 66 -11.05 15.48 12.99
C TRP A 66 -12.04 14.33 12.89
N VAL A 67 -12.96 14.41 11.93
CA VAL A 67 -13.97 13.38 11.66
C VAL A 67 -13.62 12.69 10.35
N HIS A 68 -13.57 11.35 10.38
CA HIS A 68 -13.34 10.55 9.17
C HIS A 68 -14.50 10.76 8.19
N ASN A 69 -14.16 11.14 6.96
CA ASN A 69 -15.11 11.35 5.88
C ASN A 69 -15.24 10.07 5.04
N HIS A 70 -14.15 9.71 4.35
CA HIS A 70 -14.05 8.50 3.53
C HIS A 70 -12.59 8.06 3.38
N THR A 71 -12.41 6.88 2.82
CA THR A 71 -11.10 6.31 2.48
C THR A 71 -11.03 6.03 0.98
N GLU A 72 -9.91 6.35 0.36
CA GLU A 72 -9.60 5.92 -1.01
C GLU A 72 -8.50 4.86 -1.00
N LEU A 73 -8.64 3.88 -1.88
CA LEU A 73 -7.71 2.78 -2.07
C LEU A 73 -7.26 2.77 -3.53
N ASP A 74 -5.95 2.72 -3.79
CA ASP A 74 -5.41 2.66 -5.14
C ASP A 74 -3.98 2.07 -5.21
N CYS A 75 -3.46 1.97 -6.44
CA CYS A 75 -2.04 1.75 -6.68
C CYS A 75 -1.36 3.10 -6.90
N HIS A 76 -0.19 3.30 -6.29
CA HIS A 76 0.62 4.47 -6.55
C HIS A 76 2.09 4.11 -6.71
N LYS A 77 2.71 4.62 -7.78
CA LYS A 77 4.12 4.32 -8.14
C LYS A 77 5.11 4.83 -7.10
N ALA A 78 4.80 5.94 -6.44
CA ALA A 78 5.65 6.61 -5.46
C ALA A 78 4.83 6.89 -4.19
N CYS A 79 4.28 5.84 -3.57
CA CYS A 79 3.52 6.01 -2.35
C CYS A 79 4.44 6.45 -1.20
N LEU A 80 4.10 7.57 -0.56
CA LEU A 80 4.76 8.07 0.65
C LEU A 80 3.75 8.10 1.80
N ALA A 81 4.11 7.50 2.93
CA ALA A 81 3.28 7.51 4.12
C ALA A 81 3.45 8.85 4.84
N GLU A 82 2.39 9.64 4.92
CA GLU A 82 2.43 11.01 5.44
C GLU A 82 1.06 11.51 5.89
N ASN A 83 1.04 12.66 6.59
CA ASN A 83 -0.17 13.42 6.84
C ASN A 83 -0.05 14.78 6.15
N MET A 84 -1.04 15.10 5.32
CA MET A 84 -1.17 16.41 4.66
C MET A 84 -2.36 17.15 5.26
N TYR A 85 -2.21 18.47 5.42
CA TYR A 85 -3.25 19.36 5.93
C TYR A 85 -3.50 20.47 4.92
N LEU A 86 -4.76 20.67 4.54
CA LEU A 86 -5.21 21.74 3.65
C LEU A 86 -6.45 22.40 4.26
N GLY A 87 -6.23 23.45 5.06
CA GLY A 87 -7.30 24.10 5.82
C GLY A 87 -8.00 23.12 6.76
N ALA A 88 -9.33 22.98 6.61
CA ALA A 88 -10.16 22.05 7.38
C ALA A 88 -10.12 20.60 6.86
N LEU A 89 -9.24 20.27 5.91
CA LEU A 89 -9.05 18.93 5.38
C LEU A 89 -7.72 18.35 5.88
N LYS A 90 -7.76 17.13 6.40
CA LYS A 90 -6.57 16.31 6.68
C LYS A 90 -6.62 15.06 5.81
N ILE A 91 -5.51 14.73 5.17
CA ILE A 91 -5.32 13.51 4.39
C ILE A 91 -4.23 12.69 5.07
N SER A 92 -4.54 11.47 5.46
CA SER A 92 -3.57 10.53 6.04
C SER A 92 -3.31 9.40 5.06
N THR A 93 -2.08 9.34 4.54
CA THR A 93 -1.66 8.37 3.53
C THR A 93 -0.89 7.23 4.19
N PHE A 94 -1.28 6.00 3.87
CA PHE A 94 -0.60 4.77 4.26
C PHE A 94 -0.21 3.99 3.01
N CYS A 95 0.94 3.32 3.08
CA CYS A 95 1.50 2.55 1.97
C CYS A 95 1.84 1.15 2.44
N CYS A 96 1.54 0.13 1.62
CA CYS A 96 1.86 -1.27 1.92
C CYS A 96 2.33 -2.01 0.65
N LYS A 97 2.96 -3.16 0.84
CA LYS A 97 3.51 -4.03 -0.21
C LYS A 97 3.69 -5.46 0.31
N GLY A 98 3.83 -6.42 -0.61
CA GLY A 98 4.24 -7.79 -0.28
C GLY A 98 3.10 -8.74 0.10
N GLU A 99 1.87 -8.24 0.19
CA GLU A 99 0.66 -9.03 0.39
C GLU A 99 -0.45 -8.46 -0.48
N ASP A 100 -1.17 -9.33 -1.20
CA ASP A 100 -2.29 -8.92 -2.03
C ASP A 100 -3.40 -8.30 -1.18
N PHE A 101 -3.96 -7.20 -1.67
CA PHE A 101 -5.01 -6.41 -1.03
C PHE A 101 -4.63 -5.82 0.33
N CYS A 102 -3.34 -5.67 0.63
CA CYS A 102 -2.85 -5.11 1.90
C CYS A 102 -3.37 -3.70 2.23
N ASN A 103 -3.86 -2.94 1.24
CA ASN A 103 -4.37 -1.59 1.44
C ASN A 103 -5.82 -1.57 1.96
N LYS A 104 -6.48 -2.73 2.06
CA LYS A 104 -7.80 -2.80 2.68
C LYS A 104 -7.66 -2.63 4.19
N TYR A 105 -8.51 -1.77 4.76
CA TYR A 105 -8.59 -1.64 6.22
C TYR A 105 -9.12 -2.94 6.84
N HIS A 106 -8.31 -3.63 7.65
CA HIS A 106 -8.65 -4.92 8.26
C HIS A 106 -9.52 -4.84 9.53
N GLY A 107 -10.00 -3.65 9.93
CA GLY A 107 -10.86 -3.50 11.11
C GLY A 107 -10.16 -3.75 12.46
N GLN A 108 -8.89 -4.15 12.45
CA GLN A 108 -8.08 -4.30 13.65
C GLN A 108 -7.33 -3.00 13.91
N VAL A 109 -7.51 -2.45 15.11
CA VAL A 109 -6.58 -1.48 15.69
C VAL A 109 -5.21 -2.18 15.69
N VAL A 110 -4.33 -1.78 14.77
CA VAL A 110 -2.95 -2.27 14.73
C VAL A 110 -2.30 -1.82 16.03
N LYS A 111 -2.29 -2.71 17.02
CA LYS A 111 -1.48 -2.54 18.22
C LYS A 111 -0.03 -2.63 17.79
N LYS A 112 0.57 -1.45 17.61
CA LYS A 112 2.00 -1.15 17.76
C LYS A 112 2.98 -1.89 16.84
N LYS A 113 3.76 -1.05 16.15
CA LYS A 113 5.03 -1.28 15.45
C LYS A 113 4.93 -2.04 14.13
N ILE A 114 4.87 -1.26 13.05
CA ILE A 114 5.41 -1.67 11.76
C ILE A 114 6.60 -0.72 11.53
N TYR A 115 7.79 -1.30 11.38
CA TYR A 115 9.06 -0.63 11.07
C TYR A 115 9.03 0.01 9.67
#